data_AF-A0A940BNX3-F1
#
_entry.id   AF-A0A940BNX3-F1
#
_cell.length_a   1.000
_cell.length_b   1.000
_cell.length_c   1.000
_cell.angle_alpha   90.00
_cell.angle_beta   90.00
_cell.angle_gamma   90.00
#
_symmetry.space_group_name_H-M   'P 1'
#
loop_
_entity.id
_entity.type
_entity.pdbx_description
1 polymer ?
#
loop_
_entity_poly.entity_id
_entity_poly.type
_entity_poly.pdbx_seq_one_letter_code
_entity_poly.pdbx_strand_id
1 'polypeptide(L)'
;DHIRFREISDAVCQEYDKSVLKDAPFFGGEKGAYWLHKDGKLTRRDMVKADAQRALSVSVKYADFFMNLRRLGYEVDERRLSVRAPDWERNIRLSSVGITPEFIENEFHRHLSSMEWYAYYRVHFIPKPRTTPLEDILKDLEREIHYTKSGVGVLIGAAFLIIAMLLKAAAENAKNTPLSPTMRMEMRNAKEYLSDYHFLKDNNIKTTNELKTALSDTKDKIAALEEERQGIRNRIRRATQEERMLLKEDAKAVTAKITPLRTQLKRLQRICDKSDYVYTMIENERELERRAARNRERSR
;
A
#
# COMPACT_ATOMS: atom_id res chain seq x y z
N ASP A 1 25.07 13.42 24.78
CA ASP A 1 24.25 12.65 25.75
C ASP A 1 23.33 11.61 25.11
N HIS A 2 22.52 11.96 24.11
CA HIS A 2 21.55 11.05 23.48
C HIS A 2 22.15 9.85 22.70
N ILE A 3 23.39 9.95 22.20
CA ILE A 3 24.09 8.82 21.54
C ILE A 3 24.48 7.75 22.57
N ARG A 4 25.02 8.15 23.73
CA ARG A 4 25.37 7.25 24.84
C ARG A 4 24.14 6.51 25.40
N PHE A 5 23.01 7.21 25.53
CA PHE A 5 21.76 6.55 25.93
C PHE A 5 21.30 5.47 24.95
N ARG A 6 21.57 5.64 23.65
CA ARG A 6 21.27 4.62 22.64
C ARG A 6 22.19 3.43 22.78
N GLU A 7 23.49 3.62 22.92
CA GLU A 7 24.44 2.51 23.11
C GLU A 7 24.06 1.66 24.31
N ILE A 8 23.67 2.31 25.42
CA ILE A 8 23.19 1.63 26.63
C ILE A 8 21.85 0.93 26.36
N SER A 9 20.89 1.59 25.71
CA SER A 9 19.59 0.99 25.41
C SER A 9 19.68 -0.18 24.42
N ASP A 10 20.55 -0.08 23.43
CA ASP A 10 20.77 -1.09 22.40
C ASP A 10 21.48 -2.30 23.01
N ALA A 11 22.45 -2.09 23.91
CA ALA A 11 23.09 -3.15 24.70
C ALA A 11 22.09 -3.91 25.57
N VAL A 12 21.22 -3.19 26.29
CA VAL A 12 20.14 -3.80 27.09
C VAL A 12 19.15 -4.57 26.22
N CYS A 13 18.74 -4.02 25.08
CA CYS A 13 17.86 -4.74 24.15
C CYS A 13 18.50 -6.03 23.62
N GLN A 14 19.79 -6.03 23.29
CA GLN A 14 20.52 -7.23 22.89
C GLN A 14 20.60 -8.28 24.00
N GLU A 15 20.82 -7.86 25.25
CA GLU A 15 20.87 -8.75 26.41
C GLU A 15 19.55 -9.52 26.63
N TYR A 16 18.42 -8.92 26.23
CA TYR A 16 17.09 -9.52 26.32
C TYR A 16 16.56 -10.09 24.99
N ASP A 17 17.43 -10.40 24.03
CA ASP A 17 17.08 -10.91 22.68
C ASP A 17 16.07 -10.03 21.92
N LYS A 18 16.05 -8.72 22.22
CA LYS A 18 15.21 -7.74 21.52
C LYS A 18 15.96 -7.16 20.33
N SER A 19 15.20 -6.85 19.28
CA SER A 19 15.76 -6.31 18.05
C SER A 19 16.32 -4.89 18.24
N VAL A 20 17.54 -4.67 17.75
CA VAL A 20 18.24 -3.37 17.79
C VAL A 20 18.28 -2.72 16.41
N LEU A 21 18.22 -1.40 16.38
CA LEU A 21 18.36 -0.57 15.17
C LEU A 21 19.85 -0.37 14.84
N LYS A 22 20.52 -1.34 14.19
CA LYS A 22 21.90 -1.10 13.70
C LYS A 22 21.89 -0.03 12.60
N ASP A 23 22.78 0.97 12.74
CA ASP A 23 23.13 1.98 11.73
C ASP A 23 22.04 2.96 11.26
N ALA A 24 20.86 2.99 11.91
CA ALA A 24 19.81 3.96 11.57
C ALA A 24 20.11 5.36 12.17
N PRO A 25 20.10 6.46 11.40
CA PRO A 25 20.16 7.81 11.97
C PRO A 25 18.90 8.08 12.83
N PHE A 26 19.10 8.35 14.13
CA PHE A 26 18.00 8.48 15.10
C PHE A 26 17.31 9.86 15.04
N PHE A 27 17.98 10.86 14.49
CA PHE A 27 17.50 12.24 14.36
C PHE A 27 17.12 12.49 12.90
N GLY A 28 15.81 12.69 12.66
CA GLY A 28 15.23 12.87 11.33
C GLY A 28 14.04 11.94 11.07
N GLY A 29 13.28 12.21 10.00
CA GLY A 29 12.06 11.49 9.61
C GLY A 29 12.28 10.05 9.10
N GLU A 30 13.44 9.44 9.35
CA GLU A 30 13.88 8.18 8.73
C GLU A 30 13.62 6.93 9.57
N LYS A 31 13.23 7.07 10.85
CA LYS A 31 12.85 5.92 11.70
C LYS A 31 11.68 5.12 11.12
N GLY A 32 10.67 5.80 10.58
CA GLY A 32 9.53 5.14 9.94
C GLY A 32 9.94 4.39 8.67
N ALA A 33 10.86 4.97 7.89
CA ALA A 33 11.40 4.34 6.68
C ALA A 33 12.18 3.07 7.02
N TYR A 34 13.01 3.11 8.07
CA TYR A 34 13.76 1.93 8.52
C TYR A 34 12.86 0.73 8.81
N TRP A 35 11.78 0.92 9.59
CA TRP A 35 10.87 -0.18 9.91
C TRP A 35 10.08 -0.68 8.69
N LEU A 36 9.73 0.22 7.76
CA LEU A 36 9.15 -0.19 6.48
C LEU A 36 10.11 -1.06 5.67
N HIS A 37 11.37 -0.64 5.55
CA HIS A 37 12.39 -1.39 4.81
C HIS A 37 12.67 -2.76 5.42
N LYS A 38 12.68 -2.85 6.76
CA LYS A 38 12.84 -4.13 7.48
C LYS A 38 11.68 -5.09 7.19
N ASP A 39 10.49 -4.57 6.97
CA ASP A 39 9.28 -5.32 6.57
C ASP A 39 9.21 -5.56 5.05
N GLY A 40 10.26 -5.21 4.29
CA GLY A 40 10.30 -5.33 2.83
C GLY A 40 9.42 -4.31 2.10
N LYS A 41 8.87 -3.31 2.79
CA LYS A 41 8.03 -2.24 2.25
C LYS A 41 8.88 -1.06 1.81
N LEU A 42 8.41 -0.36 0.78
CA LEU A 42 9.07 0.82 0.21
C LEU A 42 8.28 2.08 0.56
N THR A 43 9.00 3.17 0.80
CA THR A 43 8.39 4.48 1.06
C THR A 43 8.03 5.19 -0.25
N ARG A 44 7.21 6.25 -0.15
CA ARG A 44 6.96 7.19 -1.26
C ARG A 44 8.25 7.71 -1.89
N ARG A 45 9.28 7.95 -1.08
CA ARG A 45 10.59 8.44 -1.53
C ARG A 45 11.34 7.39 -2.33
N ASP A 46 11.32 6.12 -1.91
CA ASP A 46 12.01 5.05 -2.65
C ASP A 46 11.36 4.79 -4.00
N MET A 47 10.03 4.88 -4.07
CA MET A 47 9.31 4.79 -5.33
C MET A 47 9.67 5.95 -6.26
N VAL A 48 9.66 7.19 -5.76
CA VAL A 48 10.08 8.36 -6.55
C VAL A 48 11.52 8.22 -7.00
N LYS A 49 12.41 7.69 -6.15
CA LYS A 49 13.81 7.43 -6.50
C LYS A 49 13.92 6.45 -7.67
N ALA A 50 13.27 5.29 -7.55
CA ALA A 50 13.30 4.25 -8.58
C ALA A 50 12.70 4.76 -9.90
N ASP A 51 11.60 5.51 -9.84
CA ASP A 51 10.94 6.07 -11.01
C ASP A 51 11.74 7.19 -11.67
N ALA A 52 12.36 8.06 -10.87
CA ALA A 52 13.24 9.10 -11.38
C ALA A 52 14.47 8.48 -12.05
N GLN A 53 15.07 7.44 -11.46
CA GLN A 53 16.17 6.72 -12.08
C GLN A 53 15.73 6.04 -13.39
N ARG A 54 14.54 5.42 -13.41
CA ARG A 54 13.97 4.83 -14.62
C ARG A 54 13.76 5.89 -15.70
N ALA A 55 13.12 7.01 -15.38
CA ALA A 55 12.89 8.11 -16.30
C ALA A 55 14.23 8.68 -16.81
N LEU A 56 15.21 8.85 -15.93
CA LEU A 56 16.53 9.38 -16.27
C LEU A 56 17.29 8.46 -17.23
N SER A 57 17.27 7.14 -16.98
CA SER A 57 17.94 6.13 -17.82
C SER A 57 17.49 6.13 -19.29
N VAL A 58 16.35 6.74 -19.60
CA VAL A 58 15.81 6.86 -20.96
C VAL A 58 15.63 8.32 -21.39
N SER A 59 16.45 9.22 -20.85
CA SER A 59 16.41 10.65 -21.15
C SER A 59 17.80 11.22 -21.46
N VAL A 60 17.88 12.19 -22.37
CA VAL A 60 19.13 12.90 -22.73
C VAL A 60 19.06 14.41 -22.48
N LYS A 61 17.90 14.92 -22.05
CA LYS A 61 17.65 16.31 -21.70
C LYS A 61 16.50 16.41 -20.71
N TYR A 62 16.41 17.54 -20.02
CA TYR A 62 15.36 17.79 -19.01
C TYR A 62 13.94 17.63 -19.55
N ALA A 63 13.68 18.07 -20.79
CA ALA A 63 12.36 17.92 -21.41
C ALA A 63 11.93 16.44 -21.51
N ASP A 64 12.86 15.55 -21.88
CA ASP A 64 12.57 14.11 -21.99
C ASP A 64 12.36 13.50 -20.60
N PHE A 65 13.19 13.91 -19.64
CA PHE A 65 13.10 13.46 -18.25
C PHE A 65 11.76 13.83 -17.61
N PHE A 66 11.35 15.09 -17.72
CA PHE A 66 10.05 15.54 -17.20
C PHE A 66 8.88 14.91 -17.95
N MET A 67 8.98 14.73 -19.27
CA MET A 67 7.97 14.02 -20.04
C MET A 67 7.83 12.57 -19.56
N ASN A 68 8.93 11.87 -19.30
CA ASN A 68 8.93 10.49 -18.83
C ASN A 68 8.34 10.38 -17.40
N LEU A 69 8.66 11.31 -16.50
CA LEU A 69 8.02 11.40 -15.18
C LEU A 69 6.51 11.62 -15.28
N ARG A 70 6.06 12.50 -16.19
CA ARG A 70 4.62 12.69 -16.47
C ARG A 70 3.96 11.43 -17.02
N ARG A 71 4.66 10.68 -17.90
CA ARG A 71 4.17 9.39 -18.42
C ARG A 71 4.04 8.33 -17.32
N LEU A 72 4.86 8.40 -16.28
CA LEU A 72 4.75 7.58 -15.07
C LEU A 72 3.64 8.05 -14.10
N GLY A 73 2.89 9.10 -14.46
CA GLY A 73 1.73 9.59 -13.70
C GLY A 73 2.07 10.62 -12.63
N TYR A 74 3.26 11.23 -12.66
CA TYR A 74 3.61 12.32 -11.74
C TYR A 74 3.21 13.69 -12.29
N GLU A 75 2.78 14.57 -11.39
CA GLU A 75 2.81 16.00 -11.59
C GLU A 75 4.22 16.51 -11.29
N VAL A 76 4.79 17.27 -12.22
CA VAL A 76 6.20 17.72 -12.17
C VAL A 76 6.24 19.24 -12.06
N ASP A 77 6.86 19.74 -11.00
CA ASP A 77 7.29 21.13 -10.86
C ASP A 77 8.74 21.23 -11.34
N GLU A 78 8.91 21.67 -12.58
CA GLU A 78 10.21 21.78 -13.25
C GLU A 78 11.12 22.81 -12.58
N ARG A 79 10.56 23.91 -12.04
CA ARG A 79 11.35 24.98 -11.40
C ARG A 79 11.98 24.53 -10.10
N ARG A 80 11.25 23.74 -9.32
CA ARG A 80 11.73 23.24 -8.01
C ARG A 80 12.37 21.87 -8.07
N LEU A 81 12.38 21.23 -9.25
CA LEU A 81 12.76 19.84 -9.48
C LEU A 81 12.10 18.93 -8.46
N SER A 82 10.77 18.95 -8.47
CA SER A 82 9.97 18.18 -7.52
C SER A 82 8.79 17.50 -8.21
N VAL A 83 8.37 16.37 -7.66
CA VAL A 83 7.28 15.55 -8.20
C VAL A 83 6.25 15.25 -7.11
N ARG A 84 4.98 15.13 -7.50
CA ARG A 84 3.95 14.53 -6.64
C ARG A 84 3.06 13.59 -7.45
N ALA A 85 2.48 12.60 -6.77
CA ALA A 85 1.29 11.93 -7.29
C ALA A 85 0.06 12.82 -7.10
N PRO A 86 -1.01 12.67 -7.91
CA PRO A 86 -2.21 13.52 -7.85
C PRO A 86 -2.88 13.56 -6.47
N ASP A 87 -2.85 12.47 -5.73
CA ASP A 87 -3.44 12.27 -4.40
C ASP A 87 -2.48 12.60 -3.24
N TRP A 88 -1.25 13.02 -3.54
CA TRP A 88 -0.29 13.40 -2.51
C TRP A 88 -0.41 14.88 -2.17
N GLU A 89 -0.49 15.17 -0.88
CA GLU A 89 -0.56 16.55 -0.36
C GLU A 89 0.70 17.36 -0.63
N ARG A 90 1.88 16.72 -0.71
CA ARG A 90 3.17 17.40 -0.76
C ARG A 90 4.05 16.87 -1.88
N ASN A 91 4.77 17.79 -2.53
CA ASN A 91 5.82 17.45 -3.49
C ASN A 91 7.03 16.83 -2.79
N ILE A 92 7.65 15.87 -3.47
CA ILE A 92 8.95 15.31 -3.11
C ILE A 92 9.99 15.95 -4.03
N ARG A 93 10.98 16.59 -3.43
CA ARG A 93 12.10 17.17 -4.17
C ARG A 93 13.03 16.07 -4.65
N LEU A 94 13.44 16.09 -5.92
CA LEU A 94 14.29 15.05 -6.51
C LEU A 94 15.66 14.98 -5.82
N SER A 95 16.20 16.13 -5.39
CA SER A 95 17.45 16.14 -4.61
C SER A 95 17.34 15.40 -3.27
N SER A 96 16.16 15.39 -2.64
CA SER A 96 15.94 14.66 -1.38
C SER A 96 15.97 13.14 -1.53
N VAL A 97 15.89 12.63 -2.76
CA VAL A 97 16.03 11.20 -3.06
C VAL A 97 17.34 10.86 -3.79
N GLY A 98 18.28 11.82 -3.83
CA GLY A 98 19.60 11.66 -4.46
C GLY A 98 19.65 11.95 -5.96
N ILE A 99 18.60 12.56 -6.53
CA ILE A 99 18.56 12.97 -7.94
C ILE A 99 18.76 14.49 -7.99
N THR A 100 20.01 14.93 -7.96
CA THR A 100 20.39 16.35 -8.02
C THR A 100 20.53 16.83 -9.48
N PRO A 101 20.47 18.15 -9.75
CA PRO A 101 20.70 18.68 -11.10
C PRO A 101 22.02 18.19 -11.70
N GLU A 102 23.09 18.19 -10.91
CA GLU A 102 24.43 17.77 -11.35
C GLU A 102 24.46 16.28 -11.71
N PHE A 103 23.75 15.45 -10.92
CA PHE A 103 23.60 14.02 -11.23
C PHE A 103 22.82 13.81 -12.53
N ILE A 104 21.73 14.55 -12.73
CA ILE A 104 20.92 14.49 -13.96
C ILE A 104 21.76 14.87 -15.19
N GLU A 105 22.48 15.98 -15.12
CA GLU A 105 23.30 16.48 -16.22
C GLU A 105 24.42 15.49 -16.57
N ASN A 106 25.08 14.92 -15.57
CA ASN A 106 26.12 13.92 -15.78
C ASN A 106 25.56 12.63 -16.45
N GLU A 107 24.35 12.18 -16.09
CA GLU A 107 23.70 11.06 -16.79
C GLU A 107 23.37 11.43 -18.24
N PHE A 108 22.86 12.64 -18.52
CA PHE A 108 22.60 13.09 -19.89
C PHE A 108 23.87 13.10 -20.75
N HIS A 109 24.98 13.60 -20.21
CA HIS A 109 26.26 13.58 -20.92
C HIS A 109 26.75 12.16 -21.21
N ARG A 110 26.59 11.23 -20.25
CA ARG A 110 26.91 9.81 -20.47
C ARG A 110 26.05 9.16 -21.54
N HIS A 111 24.74 9.42 -21.54
CA HIS A 111 23.80 8.89 -22.52
C HIS A 111 24.09 9.39 -23.94
N LEU A 112 24.34 10.69 -24.10
CA LEU A 112 24.67 11.30 -25.40
C LEU A 112 25.98 10.75 -25.99
N SER A 113 26.91 10.32 -25.13
CA SER A 113 28.23 9.81 -25.53
C SER A 113 28.26 8.29 -25.74
N SER A 114 27.14 7.58 -25.47
CA SER A 114 27.09 6.11 -25.50
C SER A 114 26.19 5.59 -26.61
N MET A 115 26.76 4.82 -27.55
CA MET A 115 25.99 4.12 -28.58
C MET A 115 25.11 3.01 -27.98
N GLU A 116 25.57 2.37 -26.91
CA GLU A 116 24.82 1.33 -26.19
C GLU A 116 23.55 1.87 -25.53
N TRP A 117 23.56 3.15 -25.12
CA TRP A 117 22.39 3.81 -24.57
C TRP A 117 21.22 3.83 -25.57
N TYR A 118 21.47 4.06 -26.86
CA TYR A 118 20.41 4.03 -27.86
C TYR A 118 19.77 2.64 -28.02
N ALA A 119 20.55 1.57 -27.85
CA ALA A 119 20.01 0.21 -27.82
C ALA A 119 19.17 -0.03 -26.57
N TYR A 120 19.66 0.42 -25.40
CA TYR A 120 18.92 0.35 -24.14
C TYR A 120 17.60 1.15 -24.20
N TYR A 121 17.65 2.39 -24.67
CA TYR A 121 16.48 3.28 -24.82
C TYR A 121 15.36 2.61 -25.63
N ARG A 122 15.69 1.97 -26.76
CA ARG A 122 14.68 1.30 -27.60
C ARG A 122 13.94 0.17 -26.87
N VAL A 123 14.59 -0.50 -25.94
CA VAL A 123 14.00 -1.60 -25.16
C VAL A 123 13.27 -1.10 -23.91
N HIS A 124 13.78 -0.04 -23.28
CA HIS A 124 13.34 0.42 -21.97
C HIS A 124 12.54 1.73 -21.99
N PHE A 125 12.23 2.29 -23.17
CA PHE A 125 11.46 3.52 -23.29
C PHE A 125 10.16 3.43 -22.49
N ILE A 126 9.77 4.54 -21.86
CA ILE A 126 8.50 4.62 -21.13
C ILE A 126 7.42 4.97 -22.15
N PRO A 127 6.52 4.02 -22.50
CA PRO A 127 5.49 4.30 -23.48
C PRO A 127 4.55 5.39 -22.96
N LYS A 128 4.00 6.17 -23.89
CA LYS A 128 2.86 7.02 -23.56
C LYS A 128 1.73 6.10 -23.06
N PRO A 129 1.02 6.45 -21.97
CA PRO A 129 -0.18 5.71 -21.55
C PRO A 129 -1.13 5.54 -22.73
N ARG A 130 -1.29 4.29 -23.20
CA ARG A 130 -2.13 3.94 -24.36
C ARG A 130 -3.36 3.12 -23.98
N THR A 131 -3.35 2.50 -22.81
CA THR A 131 -4.32 1.48 -22.44
C THR A 131 -5.39 2.06 -21.50
N THR A 132 -6.58 1.48 -21.56
CA THR A 132 -7.69 1.65 -20.62
C THR A 132 -7.94 0.36 -19.82
N PRO A 133 -6.92 -0.29 -19.21
CA PRO A 133 -7.12 -1.58 -18.57
C PRO A 133 -8.19 -1.51 -17.48
N LEU A 134 -8.32 -0.37 -16.81
CA LEU A 134 -9.37 -0.16 -15.83
C LEU A 134 -10.74 -0.07 -16.49
N GLU A 135 -10.90 0.59 -17.64
CA GLU A 135 -12.18 0.59 -18.36
C GLU A 135 -12.58 -0.82 -18.84
N ASP A 136 -11.64 -1.62 -19.32
CA ASP A 136 -11.91 -3.00 -19.77
C ASP A 136 -12.25 -3.91 -18.57
N ILE A 137 -11.47 -3.83 -17.49
CA ILE A 137 -11.71 -4.57 -16.24
C ILE A 137 -13.02 -4.12 -15.58
N LEU A 138 -13.34 -2.82 -15.60
CA LEU A 138 -14.61 -2.31 -15.08
C LEU A 138 -15.79 -2.75 -15.94
N LYS A 139 -15.66 -2.87 -17.27
CA LYS A 139 -16.70 -3.44 -18.13
C LYS A 139 -16.93 -4.92 -17.83
N ASP A 140 -15.86 -5.68 -17.60
CA ASP A 140 -15.98 -7.07 -17.19
C ASP A 140 -16.59 -7.21 -15.79
N LEU A 141 -16.25 -6.29 -14.88
CA LEU A 141 -16.84 -6.25 -13.55
C LEU A 141 -18.29 -5.77 -13.54
N GLU A 142 -18.65 -4.81 -14.39
CA GLU A 142 -20.02 -4.32 -14.59
C GLU A 142 -20.89 -5.45 -15.13
N ARG A 143 -20.36 -6.29 -16.03
CA ARG A 143 -21.02 -7.54 -16.46
C ARG A 143 -21.21 -8.49 -15.29
N GLU A 144 -20.17 -8.75 -14.49
CA GLU A 144 -20.23 -9.68 -13.35
C GLU A 144 -21.19 -9.20 -12.24
N ILE A 145 -21.20 -7.89 -11.95
CA ILE A 145 -22.18 -7.20 -11.09
C ILE A 145 -23.59 -7.31 -11.68
N HIS A 146 -23.75 -7.17 -13.00
CA HIS A 146 -25.06 -7.29 -13.64
C HIS A 146 -25.63 -8.72 -13.57
N TYR A 147 -24.76 -9.75 -13.57
CA TYR A 147 -25.14 -11.15 -13.32
C TYR A 147 -25.45 -11.43 -11.85
N THR A 148 -24.86 -10.70 -10.90
CA THR A 148 -25.19 -10.78 -9.47
C THR A 148 -26.22 -9.71 -9.09
N LYS A 149 -27.52 -10.01 -9.27
CA LYS A 149 -28.66 -9.14 -8.91
C LYS A 149 -28.60 -8.56 -7.48
N SER A 150 -27.83 -7.50 -7.28
CA SER A 150 -27.82 -6.68 -6.07
C SER A 150 -27.36 -5.28 -6.48
N GLY A 151 -28.31 -4.50 -7.00
CA GLY A 151 -28.16 -3.06 -7.05
C GLY A 151 -28.09 -2.52 -5.63
N VAL A 152 -27.34 -1.44 -5.45
CA VAL A 152 -27.13 -0.67 -4.21
C VAL A 152 -25.95 -1.16 -3.36
N GLY A 153 -24.93 -0.30 -3.31
CA GLY A 153 -23.75 -0.43 -2.46
C GLY A 153 -22.54 -0.87 -3.28
N VAL A 154 -21.51 -0.03 -3.31
CA VAL A 154 -20.25 -0.43 -3.92
C VAL A 154 -19.77 -1.68 -3.20
N LEU A 155 -19.72 -2.80 -3.94
CA LEU A 155 -19.30 -4.08 -3.39
C LEU A 155 -17.84 -3.94 -3.00
N ILE A 156 -17.56 -3.77 -1.71
CA ILE A 156 -16.18 -3.63 -1.21
C ILE A 156 -15.35 -4.83 -1.68
N GLY A 157 -15.95 -6.03 -1.67
CA GLY A 157 -15.32 -7.22 -2.24
C GLY A 157 -14.96 -7.06 -3.73
N ALA A 158 -15.82 -6.44 -4.54
CA ALA A 158 -15.55 -6.20 -5.95
C ALA A 158 -14.47 -5.13 -6.17
N ALA A 159 -14.40 -4.08 -5.34
CA ALA A 159 -13.33 -3.09 -5.40
C ALA A 159 -11.95 -3.69 -5.06
N PHE A 160 -11.90 -4.55 -4.04
CA PHE A 160 -10.70 -5.28 -3.67
C PHE A 160 -10.29 -6.30 -4.75
N LEU A 161 -11.26 -6.94 -5.42
CA LEU A 161 -11.01 -7.79 -6.59
C LEU A 161 -10.48 -7.00 -7.78
N ILE A 162 -11.10 -5.87 -8.13
CA ILE A 162 -10.64 -5.01 -9.22
C ILE A 162 -9.18 -4.64 -9.00
N ILE A 163 -8.83 -4.19 -7.79
CA ILE A 163 -7.44 -3.90 -7.43
C ILE A 163 -6.59 -5.14 -7.61
N ALA A 164 -6.95 -6.30 -7.05
CA ALA A 164 -6.16 -7.52 -7.19
C ALA A 164 -5.94 -7.91 -8.67
N MET A 165 -6.96 -7.79 -9.52
CA MET A 165 -6.87 -8.08 -10.96
C MET A 165 -6.02 -7.05 -11.72
N LEU A 166 -6.19 -5.76 -11.45
CA LEU A 166 -5.36 -4.70 -12.04
C LEU A 166 -3.89 -4.89 -11.70
N LEU A 167 -3.60 -5.20 -10.44
CA LEU A 167 -2.24 -5.41 -9.97
C LEU A 167 -1.62 -6.65 -10.61
N LYS A 168 -2.41 -7.72 -10.81
CA LYS A 168 -1.97 -8.93 -11.54
C LYS A 168 -1.73 -8.65 -13.02
N ALA A 169 -2.67 -7.98 -13.69
CA ALA A 169 -2.55 -7.62 -15.11
C ALA A 169 -1.38 -6.65 -15.36
N ALA A 170 -1.10 -5.74 -14.42
CA ALA A 170 0.05 -4.84 -14.50
C ALA A 170 1.39 -5.56 -14.25
N ALA A 171 1.42 -6.56 -13.37
CA ALA A 171 2.59 -7.41 -13.19
C ALA A 171 2.89 -8.22 -14.46
N GLU A 172 1.86 -8.73 -15.13
CA GLU A 172 1.98 -9.47 -16.39
C GLU A 172 2.35 -8.56 -17.58
N ASN A 173 1.87 -7.31 -17.60
CA ASN A 173 2.10 -6.34 -18.67
C ASN A 173 3.09 -5.22 -18.30
N ALA A 174 4.05 -5.49 -17.42
CA ALA A 174 4.94 -4.49 -16.79
C ALA A 174 5.71 -3.56 -17.74
N LYS A 175 5.77 -3.88 -19.04
CA LYS A 175 6.37 -3.05 -20.09
C LYS A 175 5.43 -2.00 -20.69
N ASN A 176 4.10 -2.19 -20.66
CA ASN A 176 3.16 -1.44 -21.50
C ASN A 176 2.06 -0.67 -20.75
N THR A 177 1.90 -0.87 -19.44
CA THR A 177 0.85 -0.21 -18.65
C THR A 177 1.45 0.77 -17.64
N PRO A 178 1.49 2.08 -17.94
CA PRO A 178 1.87 3.07 -16.95
C PRO A 178 0.72 3.26 -15.97
N LEU A 179 0.83 2.56 -14.84
CA LEU A 179 -0.03 2.77 -13.67
C LEU A 179 0.34 4.07 -12.95
N SER A 180 -0.62 4.70 -12.28
CA SER A 180 -0.34 5.82 -11.38
C SER A 180 0.69 5.45 -10.30
N PRO A 181 1.42 6.43 -9.75
CA PRO A 181 2.36 6.17 -8.65
C PRO A 181 1.71 5.45 -7.46
N THR A 182 0.44 5.75 -7.17
CA THR A 182 -0.28 5.17 -6.03
C THR A 182 -0.65 3.72 -6.27
N MET A 183 -1.16 3.42 -7.46
CA MET A 183 -1.47 2.04 -7.86
C MET A 183 -0.20 1.19 -7.88
N ARG A 184 0.94 1.74 -8.30
CA ARG A 184 2.25 1.04 -8.24
C ARG A 184 2.74 0.81 -6.83
N MET A 185 2.43 1.71 -5.89
CA MET A 185 2.70 1.50 -4.47
C MET A 185 1.84 0.36 -3.92
N GLU A 186 0.53 0.41 -4.20
CA GLU A 186 -0.44 -0.57 -3.71
C GLU A 186 -0.33 -1.94 -4.39
N MET A 187 0.34 -2.04 -5.55
CA MET A 187 0.68 -3.30 -6.21
C MET A 187 1.33 -4.32 -5.29
N ARG A 188 2.11 -3.84 -4.32
CA ARG A 188 2.82 -4.71 -3.36
C ARG A 188 1.88 -5.33 -2.33
N ASN A 189 0.74 -4.70 -2.10
CA ASN A 189 -0.31 -5.18 -1.18
C ASN A 189 -1.35 -6.05 -1.91
N ALA A 190 -1.16 -6.40 -3.19
CA ALA A 190 -2.10 -7.20 -3.98
C ALA A 190 -2.56 -8.49 -3.26
N LYS A 191 -1.62 -9.20 -2.62
CA LYS A 191 -1.93 -10.43 -1.86
C LYS A 191 -2.80 -10.15 -0.64
N GLU A 192 -2.60 -9.01 0.03
CA GLU A 192 -3.42 -8.57 1.16
C GLU A 192 -4.83 -8.22 0.70
N TYR A 193 -4.97 -7.49 -0.40
CA TYR A 193 -6.26 -7.17 -1.02
C TYR A 193 -7.03 -8.44 -1.43
N LEU A 194 -6.36 -9.40 -2.05
CA LEU A 194 -6.99 -10.68 -2.42
C LEU A 194 -7.43 -11.48 -1.19
N SER A 195 -6.59 -11.52 -0.15
CA SER A 195 -6.96 -12.17 1.10
C SER A 195 -8.17 -11.49 1.74
N ASP A 196 -8.21 -10.16 1.76
CA ASP A 196 -9.31 -9.37 2.32
C ASP A 196 -10.60 -9.56 1.53
N TYR A 197 -10.52 -9.67 0.20
CA TYR A 197 -11.65 -10.09 -0.62
C TYR A 197 -12.19 -11.46 -0.20
N HIS A 198 -11.33 -12.49 -0.09
CA HIS A 198 -11.77 -13.83 0.32
C HIS A 198 -12.42 -13.81 1.69
N PHE A 199 -11.86 -13.06 2.64
CA PHE A 199 -12.47 -12.89 3.96
C PHE A 199 -13.85 -12.25 3.92
N LEU A 200 -14.03 -11.19 3.12
CA LEU A 200 -15.34 -10.57 2.92
C LEU A 200 -16.33 -11.54 2.27
N LYS A 201 -15.88 -12.31 1.28
CA LYS A 201 -16.68 -13.33 0.59
C LYS A 201 -17.13 -14.44 1.55
N ASP A 202 -16.20 -14.98 2.33
CA ASP A 202 -16.45 -16.09 3.26
C ASP A 202 -17.39 -15.67 4.41
N ASN A 203 -17.39 -14.38 4.79
CA ASN A 203 -18.30 -13.82 5.79
C ASN A 203 -19.56 -13.20 5.17
N ASN A 204 -19.76 -13.32 3.85
CA ASN A 204 -20.87 -12.73 3.11
C ASN A 204 -21.06 -11.22 3.35
N ILE A 205 -19.96 -10.49 3.54
CA ILE A 205 -19.94 -9.04 3.72
C ILE A 205 -19.75 -8.38 2.36
N LYS A 206 -20.79 -7.71 1.87
CA LYS A 206 -20.85 -7.10 0.54
C LYS A 206 -20.88 -5.58 0.62
N THR A 207 -21.55 -5.01 1.62
CA THR A 207 -21.76 -3.56 1.74
C THR A 207 -20.97 -2.92 2.88
N THR A 208 -20.77 -1.60 2.80
CA THR A 208 -20.19 -0.80 3.90
C THR A 208 -21.02 -0.88 5.18
N ASN A 209 -22.35 -0.99 5.06
CA ASN A 209 -23.25 -1.12 6.20
C ASN A 209 -23.10 -2.49 6.86
N GLU A 210 -23.05 -3.57 6.08
CA GLU A 210 -22.77 -4.92 6.59
C GLU A 210 -21.41 -5.00 7.26
N LEU A 211 -20.39 -4.31 6.70
CA LEU A 211 -19.07 -4.24 7.32
C LEU A 211 -19.12 -3.56 8.70
N LYS A 212 -19.87 -2.46 8.84
CA LYS A 212 -20.07 -1.76 10.12
C LYS A 212 -20.86 -2.61 11.12
N THR A 213 -21.89 -3.32 10.67
CA THR A 213 -22.66 -4.25 11.52
C THR A 213 -21.77 -5.38 12.02
N ALA A 214 -21.02 -6.04 11.13
CA ALA A 214 -20.09 -7.10 11.50
C ALA A 214 -19.01 -6.62 12.50
N LEU A 215 -18.59 -5.35 12.39
CA LEU A 215 -17.65 -4.72 13.31
C LEU A 215 -18.27 -4.51 14.70
N SER A 216 -19.53 -4.09 14.78
CA SER A 216 -20.28 -4.01 16.04
C SER A 216 -20.47 -5.39 16.66
N ASP A 217 -21.00 -6.34 15.90
CA ASP A 217 -21.29 -7.70 16.37
C ASP A 217 -20.03 -8.40 16.91
N THR A 218 -18.88 -8.19 16.25
CA THR A 218 -17.61 -8.77 16.71
C THR A 218 -17.13 -8.10 18.00
N LYS A 219 -17.33 -6.78 18.17
CA LYS A 219 -17.04 -6.08 19.43
C LYS A 219 -17.92 -6.60 20.56
N ASP A 220 -19.20 -6.79 20.31
CA ASP A 220 -20.17 -7.25 21.32
C ASP A 220 -19.86 -8.68 21.76
N LYS A 221 -19.50 -9.57 20.82
CA LYS A 221 -19.04 -10.94 21.12
C LYS A 221 -17.75 -10.94 21.95
N ILE A 222 -16.80 -10.04 21.65
CA ILE A 222 -15.59 -9.91 22.45
C ILE A 222 -15.91 -9.41 23.86
N ALA A 223 -16.79 -8.41 23.99
CA ALA A 223 -17.19 -7.86 25.28
C ALA A 223 -17.86 -8.93 26.16
N ALA A 224 -18.79 -9.72 25.60
CA ALA A 224 -19.45 -10.81 26.32
C ALA A 224 -18.46 -11.88 26.82
N LEU A 225 -17.50 -12.30 25.99
CA LEU A 225 -16.46 -13.26 26.40
C LEU A 225 -15.47 -12.66 27.40
N GLU A 226 -15.20 -11.36 27.32
CA GLU A 226 -14.36 -10.67 28.30
C GLU A 226 -15.03 -10.58 29.67
N GLU A 227 -16.34 -10.36 29.70
CA GLU A 227 -17.17 -10.41 30.90
C GLU A 227 -17.19 -11.82 31.51
N GLU A 228 -17.41 -12.86 30.69
CA GLU A 228 -17.34 -14.27 31.12
C GLU A 228 -15.98 -14.59 31.76
N ARG A 229 -14.88 -14.22 31.07
CA ARG A 229 -13.52 -14.39 31.59
C ARG A 229 -13.30 -13.64 32.89
N GLN A 230 -13.87 -12.44 33.02
CA GLN A 230 -13.77 -11.63 34.22
C GLN A 230 -14.54 -12.26 35.39
N GLY A 231 -15.73 -12.82 35.12
CA GLY A 231 -16.49 -13.62 36.07
C GLY A 231 -15.70 -14.81 36.61
N ILE A 232 -15.04 -15.57 35.72
CA ILE A 232 -14.15 -16.69 36.09
C ILE A 232 -12.97 -16.20 36.95
N ARG A 233 -12.31 -15.10 36.55
CA ARG A 233 -11.21 -14.51 37.33
C ARG A 233 -11.62 -14.03 38.70
N ASN A 234 -12.84 -13.48 38.84
CA ASN A 234 -13.38 -13.08 40.12
C ASN A 234 -13.64 -14.31 41.03
N ARG A 235 -14.10 -15.44 40.46
CA ARG A 235 -14.29 -16.71 41.19
C ARG A 235 -12.97 -17.30 41.68
N ILE A 236 -11.90 -17.23 40.87
CA ILE A 236 -10.54 -17.69 41.25
C ILE A 236 -10.06 -17.04 42.56
N ARG A 237 -10.41 -15.76 42.81
CA ARG A 237 -10.00 -15.05 44.03
C ARG A 237 -10.57 -15.67 45.31
N ARG A 238 -11.70 -16.37 45.24
CA ARG A 238 -12.43 -16.93 46.39
C ARG A 238 -12.37 -18.47 46.47
N ALA A 239 -11.80 -19.13 45.46
CA ALA A 239 -11.78 -20.59 45.31
C ALA A 239 -10.60 -21.26 46.04
N THR A 240 -10.75 -22.55 46.35
CA THR A 240 -9.71 -23.43 46.92
C THR A 240 -8.65 -23.81 45.88
N GLN A 241 -7.53 -24.43 46.29
CA GLN A 241 -6.37 -24.67 45.43
C GLN A 241 -6.68 -25.55 44.19
N GLU A 242 -7.51 -26.58 44.37
CA GLU A 242 -7.94 -27.49 43.28
C GLU A 242 -8.90 -26.81 42.32
N GLU A 243 -9.92 -26.11 42.85
CA GLU A 243 -10.88 -25.32 42.06
C GLU A 243 -10.20 -24.19 41.27
N ARG A 244 -9.13 -23.60 41.83
CA ARG A 244 -8.32 -22.58 41.13
C ARG A 244 -7.65 -23.13 39.88
N MET A 245 -7.25 -24.40 39.87
CA MET A 245 -6.61 -25.00 38.69
C MET A 245 -7.63 -25.13 37.55
N LEU A 246 -8.82 -25.67 37.83
CA LEU A 246 -9.91 -25.81 36.87
C LEU A 246 -10.37 -24.45 36.32
N LEU A 247 -10.60 -23.47 37.19
CA LEU A 247 -11.03 -22.13 36.76
C LEU A 247 -9.96 -21.39 35.93
N LYS A 248 -8.66 -21.66 36.15
CA LYS A 248 -7.59 -21.12 35.31
C LYS A 248 -7.63 -21.72 33.90
N GLU A 249 -7.92 -23.01 33.79
CA GLU A 249 -8.11 -23.68 32.49
C GLU A 249 -9.33 -23.12 31.76
N ASP A 250 -10.45 -22.92 32.46
CA ASP A 250 -11.65 -22.28 31.89
C ASP A 250 -11.35 -20.87 31.38
N ALA A 251 -10.64 -20.05 32.16
CA ALA A 251 -10.24 -18.71 31.74
C ALA A 251 -9.31 -18.73 30.51
N LYS A 252 -8.46 -19.76 30.39
CA LYS A 252 -7.59 -19.98 29.23
C LYS A 252 -8.42 -20.39 28.01
N ALA A 253 -9.42 -21.25 28.17
CA ALA A 253 -10.34 -21.64 27.12
C ALA A 253 -11.14 -20.45 26.59
N VAL A 254 -11.66 -19.57 27.46
CA VAL A 254 -12.32 -18.33 27.04
C VAL A 254 -11.35 -17.40 26.31
N THR A 255 -10.11 -17.28 26.79
CA THR A 255 -9.06 -16.48 26.11
C THR A 255 -8.74 -17.03 24.71
N ALA A 256 -8.77 -18.36 24.53
CA ALA A 256 -8.58 -18.99 23.23
C ALA A 256 -9.72 -18.64 22.26
N LYS A 257 -10.97 -18.47 22.73
CA LYS A 257 -12.10 -17.99 21.91
C LYS A 257 -12.00 -16.50 21.56
N ILE A 258 -11.49 -15.66 22.47
CA ILE A 258 -11.33 -14.20 22.24
C ILE A 258 -10.27 -13.89 21.18
N THR A 259 -9.18 -14.66 21.16
CA THR A 259 -8.02 -14.39 20.29
C THR A 259 -8.34 -14.32 18.78
N PRO A 260 -9.07 -15.29 18.18
CA PRO A 260 -9.45 -15.22 16.77
C PRO A 260 -10.42 -14.05 16.50
N LEU A 261 -11.35 -13.76 17.41
CA LEU A 261 -12.26 -12.62 17.27
C LEU A 261 -11.54 -11.27 17.28
N ARG A 262 -10.51 -11.11 18.13
CA ARG A 262 -9.66 -9.91 18.11
C ARG A 262 -8.90 -9.76 16.79
N THR A 263 -8.47 -10.87 16.20
CA THR A 263 -7.80 -10.88 14.90
C THR A 263 -8.77 -10.50 13.78
N GLN A 264 -9.97 -11.06 13.81
CA GLN A 264 -11.07 -10.71 12.92
C GLN A 264 -11.46 -9.23 13.04
N LEU A 265 -11.59 -8.70 14.26
CA LEU A 265 -11.92 -7.30 14.50
C LEU A 265 -10.84 -6.36 13.93
N LYS A 266 -9.56 -6.66 14.17
CA LYS A 266 -8.46 -5.88 13.57
C LYS A 266 -8.51 -5.88 12.05
N ARG A 267 -8.84 -7.03 11.45
CA ARG A 267 -8.98 -7.15 10.00
C ARG A 267 -10.16 -6.34 9.46
N LEU A 268 -11.33 -6.44 10.09
CA LEU A 268 -12.53 -5.66 9.74
C LEU A 268 -12.25 -4.16 9.83
N GLN A 269 -11.60 -3.70 10.89
CA GLN A 269 -11.21 -2.30 11.06
C GLN A 269 -10.26 -1.85 9.94
N ARG A 270 -9.23 -2.64 9.65
CA ARG A 270 -8.29 -2.35 8.55
C ARG A 270 -9.00 -2.23 7.20
N ILE A 271 -9.94 -3.12 6.90
CA ILE A 271 -10.71 -3.07 5.65
C ILE A 271 -11.58 -1.81 5.61
N CYS A 272 -12.20 -1.44 6.73
CA CYS A 272 -12.99 -0.22 6.84
C CYS A 272 -12.14 1.04 6.64
N ASP A 273 -10.95 1.09 7.25
CA ASP A 273 -10.06 2.24 7.13
C ASP A 273 -9.50 2.37 5.71
N LYS A 274 -9.28 1.24 5.03
CA LYS A 274 -8.75 1.21 3.66
C LYS A 274 -9.82 1.34 2.58
N SER A 275 -11.11 1.14 2.86
CA SER A 275 -12.14 1.10 1.80
C SER A 275 -12.23 2.43 1.07
N ASP A 276 -12.23 3.55 1.80
CA ASP A 276 -12.34 4.89 1.20
C ASP A 276 -11.09 5.24 0.38
N TYR A 277 -9.92 4.86 0.88
CA TYR A 277 -8.66 5.00 0.17
C TYR A 277 -8.64 4.19 -1.13
N VAL A 278 -9.11 2.94 -1.09
CA VAL A 278 -9.24 2.07 -2.25
C VAL A 278 -10.17 2.68 -3.30
N TYR A 279 -11.31 3.22 -2.90
CA TYR A 279 -12.24 3.87 -3.82
C TYR A 279 -11.63 5.10 -4.49
N THR A 280 -11.06 6.00 -3.71
CA THR A 280 -10.42 7.22 -4.24
C THR A 280 -9.24 6.88 -5.16
N MET A 281 -8.45 5.85 -4.84
CA MET A 281 -7.37 5.37 -5.71
C MET A 281 -7.89 4.84 -7.05
N ILE A 282 -8.95 4.02 -7.05
CA ILE A 282 -9.58 3.54 -8.29
C ILE A 282 -10.08 4.72 -9.12
N GLU A 283 -10.78 5.68 -8.50
CA GLU A 283 -11.30 6.87 -9.19
C GLU A 283 -10.18 7.69 -9.85
N ASN A 284 -9.06 7.89 -9.14
CA ASN A 284 -7.88 8.60 -9.65
C ASN A 284 -7.26 7.90 -10.87
N GLU A 285 -7.15 6.57 -10.85
CA GLU A 285 -6.66 5.79 -11.99
C GLU A 285 -7.62 5.94 -13.19
N ARG A 286 -8.94 5.93 -12.98
CA ARG A 286 -9.94 6.18 -14.04
C ARG A 286 -9.77 7.56 -14.65
N GLU A 287 -9.55 8.57 -13.82
CA GLU A 287 -9.32 9.93 -14.31
C GLU A 287 -8.06 10.04 -15.16
N LEU A 288 -6.97 9.39 -14.75
CA LEU A 288 -5.72 9.36 -15.50
C LEU A 288 -5.91 8.69 -16.87
N GLU A 289 -6.61 7.56 -16.92
CA GLU A 289 -6.97 6.90 -18.18
C GLU A 289 -7.84 7.80 -19.08
N ARG A 290 -8.88 8.44 -18.53
CA ARG A 290 -9.74 9.36 -19.28
C ARG A 290 -8.97 10.56 -19.83
N ARG A 291 -8.04 11.14 -19.04
CA ARG A 291 -7.16 12.22 -19.49
C ARG A 291 -6.25 11.75 -20.63
N ALA A 292 -5.69 10.54 -20.52
CA ALA A 292 -4.89 9.94 -21.58
C ALA A 292 -5.71 9.67 -22.85
N ALA A 293 -6.96 9.21 -22.73
CA ALA A 293 -7.89 9.02 -23.83
C ALA A 293 -8.21 10.34 -24.56
N ARG A 294 -8.62 11.39 -23.84
CA ARG A 294 -8.89 12.71 -24.43
C ARG A 294 -7.68 13.32 -25.14
N ASN A 295 -6.49 13.16 -24.56
CA ASN A 295 -5.24 13.62 -25.18
C ASN A 295 -4.86 12.81 -26.43
N ARG A 296 -5.47 11.65 -26.69
CA ARG A 296 -5.32 10.93 -27.98
C ARG A 296 -6.21 11.55 -29.05
N GLU A 297 -7.46 11.85 -28.72
CA GLU A 297 -8.43 12.45 -29.65
C GLU A 297 -7.97 13.83 -30.14
N ARG A 298 -7.35 14.64 -29.27
CA ARG A 298 -6.82 15.96 -29.65
C ARG A 298 -5.52 15.94 -30.47
N SER A 299 -4.83 14.80 -30.54
CA SER A 299 -3.56 14.63 -31.28
C SER A 299 -3.73 13.85 -32.58
N ARG A 300 -4.96 13.48 -32.94
CA ARG A 300 -5.34 12.92 -34.23
C ARG A 300 -5.95 14.02 -35.10
#